data_AF-A0A4P6JRM5-F1
#
_entry.id   AF-A0A4P6JRM5-F1
#
_cell.length_a   1.000
_cell.length_b   1.000
_cell.length_c   1.000
_cell.angle_alpha   90.00
_cell.angle_beta   90.00
_cell.angle_gamma   90.00
#
_symmetry.space_group_name_H-M   'P 1'
#
loop_
_entity.id
_entity.type
_entity.pdbx_description
1 polymer ?
#
loop_
_entity_poly.entity_id
_entity_poly.type
_entity_poly.pdbx_seq_one_letter_code
_entity_poly.pdbx_strand_id
1 'polypeptide(L)'
;MAGVLLTLAEFVTQQNTSSLRSTLRDGAYWLMQSERLGGPILPGLYSGEAGVGIALLRAGQLLEDQVLISAAEKQGQLIATCPYDLPDLMHGTAGRLKYHIWLWQATARSYHLQAALQAGCTLLEQAEDIEDGGMGWKISAGYYGAAGRMYIWGMLMEWRALLMPCLTSIKQVGRLDFSKLYNE
;
A
#
# COMPACT_ATOMS: atom_id res chain seq x y z
N MET A 1 -0.24 -15.11 5.40
CA MET A 1 -1.33 -15.11 6.42
C MET A 1 -2.15 -13.81 6.47
N ALA A 2 -1.60 -12.64 6.08
CA ALA A 2 -2.33 -11.37 6.10
C ALA A 2 -3.70 -11.37 5.39
N GLY A 3 -3.81 -12.03 4.23
CA GLY A 3 -5.09 -12.13 3.50
C GLY A 3 -6.20 -12.83 4.28
N VAL A 4 -5.89 -13.91 5.01
CA VAL A 4 -6.87 -14.61 5.86
C VAL A 4 -7.36 -13.72 6.99
N LEU A 5 -6.45 -12.98 7.61
CA LEU A 5 -6.80 -12.05 8.70
C LEU A 5 -7.68 -10.90 8.18
N LEU A 6 -7.40 -10.39 6.97
CA LEU A 6 -8.25 -9.39 6.32
C LEU A 6 -9.65 -9.92 6.00
N THR A 7 -9.75 -11.14 5.47
CA THR A 7 -11.05 -11.78 5.26
C THR A 7 -11.81 -11.91 6.58
N LEU A 8 -11.15 -12.34 7.65
CA LEU A 8 -11.77 -12.45 8.98
C LEU A 8 -12.22 -11.08 9.51
N ALA A 9 -11.43 -10.03 9.30
CA ALA A 9 -11.80 -8.67 9.66
C ALA A 9 -13.09 -8.21 8.93
N GLU A 10 -13.22 -8.51 7.65
CA GLU A 10 -14.45 -8.22 6.91
C GLU A 10 -15.63 -9.11 7.30
N PHE A 11 -15.40 -10.31 7.83
CA PHE A 11 -16.48 -11.07 8.46
C PHE A 11 -16.95 -10.44 9.77
N VAL A 12 -16.03 -9.91 10.59
CA VAL A 12 -16.38 -9.21 11.85
C VAL A 12 -17.21 -7.95 11.59
N THR A 13 -16.97 -7.24 10.48
CA THR A 13 -17.77 -6.04 10.13
C THR A 13 -19.22 -6.39 9.81
N GLN A 14 -19.45 -7.56 9.21
CA GLN A 14 -20.79 -8.05 8.88
C GLN A 14 -21.45 -8.77 10.06
N GLN A 15 -20.65 -9.46 10.89
CA GLN A 15 -21.09 -10.32 11.98
C GLN A 15 -20.21 -10.09 13.22
N ASN A 16 -20.61 -9.15 14.07
CA ASN A 16 -19.83 -8.72 15.22
C ASN A 16 -20.06 -9.60 16.47
N THR A 17 -19.83 -10.91 16.35
CA THR A 17 -19.93 -11.84 17.48
C THR A 17 -18.67 -11.83 18.34
N SER A 18 -18.81 -12.13 19.63
CA SER A 18 -17.68 -12.18 20.57
C SER A 18 -16.63 -13.22 20.16
N SER A 19 -17.05 -14.35 19.60
CA SER A 19 -16.14 -15.41 19.10
C SER A 19 -15.32 -14.93 17.90
N LEU A 20 -15.92 -14.28 16.91
CA LEU A 20 -15.20 -13.78 15.74
C LEU A 20 -14.22 -12.66 16.13
N ARG A 21 -14.60 -11.77 17.03
CA ARG A 21 -13.69 -10.74 17.58
C ARG A 21 -12.50 -11.36 18.32
N SER A 22 -12.72 -12.42 19.09
CA SER A 22 -11.65 -13.17 19.77
C SER A 22 -10.68 -13.76 18.76
N THR A 23 -11.18 -14.48 17.77
CA THR A 23 -10.34 -15.10 16.73
C THR A 23 -9.56 -14.06 15.93
N LEU A 24 -10.18 -12.92 15.61
CA LEU A 24 -9.50 -11.81 14.94
C LEU A 24 -8.36 -11.26 15.79
N ARG A 25 -8.59 -11.08 17.10
CA ARG A 25 -7.55 -10.63 18.04
C ARG A 25 -6.39 -11.61 18.07
N ASP A 26 -6.68 -12.88 18.32
CA ASP A 26 -5.64 -13.90 18.47
C ASP A 26 -4.81 -14.04 17.18
N GLY A 27 -5.47 -14.03 16.02
CA GLY A 27 -4.81 -14.06 14.72
C GLY A 27 -3.95 -12.81 14.44
N ALA A 28 -4.42 -11.63 14.86
CA ALA A 28 -3.68 -10.38 14.69
C ALA A 28 -2.43 -10.32 15.58
N TYR A 29 -2.54 -10.74 16.85
CA TYR A 29 -1.40 -10.80 17.76
C TYR A 29 -0.39 -11.87 17.32
N TRP A 30 -0.86 -13.02 16.85
CA TRP A 30 0.01 -14.04 16.27
C TRP A 30 0.75 -13.50 15.04
N LEU A 31 0.05 -12.81 14.12
CA LEU A 31 0.66 -12.22 12.93
C LEU A 31 1.70 -11.15 13.29
N MET A 32 1.40 -10.30 14.27
CA MET A 32 2.30 -9.25 14.77
C MET A 32 3.59 -9.81 15.37
N GLN A 33 3.52 -10.97 16.02
CA GLN A 33 4.65 -11.62 16.68
C GLN A 33 5.40 -12.62 15.79
N SER A 34 4.80 -12.98 14.65
CA SER A 34 5.38 -13.97 13.73
C SER A 34 6.66 -13.43 13.10
N GLU A 35 7.70 -14.26 13.07
CA GLU A 35 8.93 -13.92 12.39
C GLU A 35 8.71 -13.85 10.88
N ARG A 36 9.33 -12.84 10.25
CA ARG A 36 9.34 -12.74 8.80
C ARG A 36 10.18 -13.88 8.23
N LEU A 37 9.65 -14.54 7.20
CA LEU A 37 10.43 -15.48 6.42
C LEU A 37 11.64 -14.76 5.81
N GLY A 38 12.81 -15.38 5.84
CA GLY A 38 14.06 -14.77 5.38
C GLY A 38 13.99 -14.25 3.94
N GLY A 39 14.87 -13.32 3.59
CA GLY A 39 14.95 -12.69 2.26
C GLY A 39 14.78 -11.17 2.30
N PRO A 40 14.70 -10.49 1.14
CA PRO A 40 14.49 -9.05 1.10
C PRO A 40 13.08 -8.67 1.59
N ILE A 41 12.95 -7.44 2.06
CA ILE A 41 11.64 -6.87 2.40
C ILE A 41 10.97 -6.43 1.10
N LEU A 42 9.81 -7.02 0.81
CA LEU A 42 8.97 -6.60 -0.30
C LEU A 42 7.92 -5.61 0.20
N PRO A 43 7.89 -4.38 -0.32
CA PRO A 43 7.00 -3.33 0.18
C PRO A 43 5.53 -3.45 -0.27
N GLY A 44 5.22 -4.40 -1.15
CA GLY A 44 3.93 -4.49 -1.82
C GLY A 44 2.77 -4.99 -0.96
N LEU A 45 1.56 -4.86 -1.52
CA LEU A 45 0.31 -5.09 -0.81
C LEU A 45 -0.03 -6.57 -0.69
N TYR A 46 -0.04 -7.31 -1.80
CA TYR A 46 -0.57 -8.68 -1.81
C TYR A 46 0.48 -9.73 -1.47
N SER A 47 1.73 -9.45 -1.80
CA SER A 47 2.86 -10.36 -1.63
C SER A 47 4.04 -9.62 -1.02
N GLY A 48 3.74 -8.79 -0.01
CA GLY A 48 4.73 -8.01 0.72
C GLY A 48 4.24 -7.57 2.09
N GLU A 49 5.11 -6.82 2.75
CA GLU A 49 4.98 -6.34 4.11
C GLU A 49 3.84 -5.33 4.29
N ALA A 50 3.41 -4.62 3.24
CA ALA A 50 2.27 -3.71 3.33
C ALA A 50 0.98 -4.48 3.59
N GLY A 51 0.82 -5.69 3.03
CA GLY A 51 -0.32 -6.55 3.31
C GLY A 51 -0.44 -6.92 4.79
N VAL A 52 0.69 -7.25 5.43
CA VAL A 52 0.76 -7.51 6.88
C VAL A 52 0.33 -6.27 7.65
N GLY A 53 0.89 -5.12 7.31
CA GLY A 53 0.57 -3.85 7.95
C GLY A 53 -0.90 -3.47 7.86
N ILE A 54 -1.55 -3.75 6.73
CA ILE A 54 -2.98 -3.46 6.51
C ILE A 54 -3.86 -4.41 7.30
N ALA A 55 -3.50 -5.69 7.36
CA ALA A 55 -4.22 -6.66 8.16
C ALA A 55 -4.21 -6.26 9.65
N LEU A 56 -3.06 -5.80 10.16
CA LEU A 56 -2.92 -5.28 11.52
C LEU A 56 -3.71 -3.99 11.73
N LEU A 57 -3.63 -3.03 10.79
CA LEU A 57 -4.37 -1.78 10.87
C LEU A 57 -5.88 -2.05 10.93
N ARG A 58 -6.38 -2.92 10.04
CA ARG A 58 -7.80 -3.25 9.96
C ARG A 58 -8.29 -3.96 11.22
N ALA A 59 -7.52 -4.92 11.72
CA ALA A 59 -7.82 -5.58 12.99
C ALA A 59 -7.84 -4.58 14.16
N GLY A 60 -6.84 -3.70 14.24
CA GLY A 60 -6.76 -2.65 15.25
C GLY A 60 -7.95 -1.70 15.23
N GLN A 61 -8.41 -1.27 14.05
CA GLN A 61 -9.60 -0.43 13.91
C GLN A 61 -10.88 -1.12 14.41
N LEU A 62 -11.10 -2.39 14.04
CA LEU A 62 -12.33 -3.11 14.42
C LEU A 62 -12.35 -3.53 15.89
N LEU A 63 -11.18 -3.81 16.45
CA LEU A 63 -11.00 -4.19 17.84
C LEU A 63 -10.79 -3.01 18.78
N GLU A 64 -10.64 -1.80 18.23
CA GLU A 64 -10.24 -0.58 18.94
C GLU A 64 -8.90 -0.76 19.70
N ASP A 65 -7.99 -1.52 19.09
CA ASP A 65 -6.71 -1.93 19.68
C ASP A 65 -5.56 -1.07 19.13
N GLN A 66 -5.09 -0.15 19.96
CA GLN A 66 -4.02 0.78 19.61
C GLN A 66 -2.64 0.12 19.49
N VAL A 67 -2.44 -1.06 20.08
CA VAL A 67 -1.18 -1.81 19.93
C VAL A 67 -1.06 -2.30 18.49
N LEU A 68 -2.16 -2.82 17.92
CA LEU A 68 -2.21 -3.28 16.53
C LEU A 68 -2.07 -2.12 15.53
N ILE A 69 -2.71 -0.97 15.79
CA ILE A 69 -2.54 0.23 14.96
C ILE A 69 -1.09 0.71 15.00
N SER A 70 -0.47 0.76 16.19
CA SER A 70 0.94 1.14 16.34
C SER A 70 1.89 0.15 15.64
N ALA A 71 1.57 -1.15 15.65
CA ALA A 71 2.33 -2.15 14.93
C ALA A 71 2.23 -1.96 13.41
N ALA A 72 1.06 -1.59 12.89
CA ALA A 72 0.91 -1.18 11.51
C ALA A 72 1.76 0.07 11.21
N GLU A 73 1.74 1.12 12.04
CA GLU A 73 2.58 2.30 11.78
C GLU A 73 4.08 1.96 11.72
N LYS A 74 4.57 1.10 12.62
CA LYS A 74 5.96 0.59 12.58
C LYS A 74 6.28 -0.14 11.28
N GLN A 75 5.34 -0.93 10.78
CA GLN A 75 5.46 -1.61 9.49
C GLN A 75 5.54 -0.59 8.35
N GLY A 76 4.74 0.47 8.39
CA GLY A 76 4.82 1.58 7.44
C GLY A 76 6.20 2.27 7.46
N GLN A 77 6.78 2.49 8.64
CA GLN A 77 8.11 3.08 8.79
C GLN A 77 9.19 2.19 8.14
N LEU A 78 9.12 0.87 8.34
CA LEU A 78 10.03 -0.10 7.70
C LEU A 78 9.91 -0.10 6.17
N ILE A 79 8.68 -0.09 5.65
CA ILE A 79 8.44 -0.13 4.20
C ILE A 79 8.90 1.16 3.51
N ALA A 80 8.79 2.30 4.20
CA ALA A 80 9.24 3.58 3.67
C ALA A 80 10.77 3.64 3.43
N THR A 81 11.57 2.80 4.10
CA THR A 81 13.02 2.72 3.84
C THR A 81 13.39 1.80 2.68
N CYS A 82 12.44 1.05 2.12
CA CYS A 82 12.72 0.09 1.06
C CYS A 82 12.89 0.79 -0.30
N PRO A 83 13.71 0.25 -1.23
CA PRO A 83 13.90 0.84 -2.56
C PRO A 83 12.62 0.78 -3.41
N TYR A 84 12.56 1.59 -4.46
CA TYR A 84 11.40 1.74 -5.36
C TYR A 84 11.59 0.95 -6.68
N ASP A 85 12.11 -0.28 -6.58
CA ASP A 85 12.57 -1.05 -7.75
C ASP A 85 11.45 -1.77 -8.51
N LEU A 86 10.33 -2.04 -7.83
CA LEU A 86 9.17 -2.73 -8.38
C LEU A 86 7.99 -1.76 -8.38
N PRO A 87 7.38 -1.44 -9.53
CA PRO A 87 6.28 -0.47 -9.61
C PRO A 87 4.93 -1.05 -9.15
N ASP A 88 4.80 -2.38 -9.11
CA ASP A 88 3.51 -3.05 -9.05
C ASP A 88 2.82 -3.03 -7.66
N LEU A 89 1.53 -3.40 -7.66
CA LEU A 89 0.70 -3.45 -6.46
C LEU A 89 1.05 -4.65 -5.56
N MET A 90 1.46 -5.77 -6.15
CA MET A 90 1.64 -7.04 -5.46
C MET A 90 2.86 -6.99 -4.54
N HIS A 91 4.00 -6.58 -5.07
CA HIS A 91 5.31 -6.63 -4.42
C HIS A 91 5.92 -5.24 -4.20
N GLY A 92 5.39 -4.21 -4.86
CA GLY A 92 6.12 -2.98 -5.12
C GLY A 92 5.51 -1.67 -4.60
N THR A 93 5.91 -0.60 -5.30
CA THR A 93 5.67 0.80 -5.00
C THR A 93 4.19 1.16 -4.96
N ALA A 94 3.38 0.64 -5.87
CA ALA A 94 1.94 0.87 -5.82
C ALA A 94 1.28 0.27 -4.57
N GLY A 95 1.79 -0.88 -4.11
CA GLY A 95 1.33 -1.53 -2.87
C GLY A 95 1.60 -0.69 -1.63
N ARG A 96 2.85 -0.24 -1.45
CA ARG A 96 3.20 0.65 -0.33
C ARG A 96 2.47 1.99 -0.38
N LEU A 97 2.22 2.54 -1.57
CA LEU A 97 1.49 3.80 -1.72
C LEU A 97 0.10 3.67 -1.13
N LYS A 98 -0.64 2.64 -1.57
CA LYS A 98 -1.99 2.38 -1.10
C LYS A 98 -2.02 2.16 0.41
N TYR A 99 -1.03 1.45 0.94
CA TYR A 99 -0.89 1.25 2.37
C TYR A 99 -0.67 2.55 3.15
N HIS A 100 0.26 3.39 2.70
CA HIS A 100 0.54 4.66 3.36
C HIS A 100 -0.64 5.63 3.33
N ILE A 101 -1.47 5.60 2.27
CA ILE A 101 -2.74 6.33 2.24
C ILE A 101 -3.67 5.83 3.36
N TRP A 102 -3.83 4.50 3.50
CA TRP A 102 -4.68 3.94 4.55
C TRP A 102 -4.17 4.24 5.96
N LEU A 103 -2.85 4.21 6.18
CA LEU A 103 -2.27 4.64 7.45
C LEU A 103 -2.55 6.11 7.73
N TRP A 104 -2.32 7.00 6.75
CA TRP A 104 -2.60 8.42 6.91
C TRP A 104 -4.07 8.69 7.22
N GLN A 105 -5.00 8.03 6.52
CA GLN A 105 -6.44 8.14 6.78
C GLN A 105 -6.81 7.68 8.20
N ALA A 106 -6.16 6.65 8.70
CA ALA A 106 -6.43 6.09 10.02
C ALA A 106 -5.79 6.87 11.18
N THR A 107 -4.60 7.45 10.98
CA THR A 107 -3.79 8.00 12.09
C THR A 107 -3.51 9.50 11.96
N ALA A 108 -3.86 10.11 10.83
CA ALA A 108 -3.58 11.49 10.48
C ALA A 108 -2.08 11.90 10.60
N ARG A 109 -1.17 10.92 10.63
CA ARG A 109 0.29 11.20 10.70
C ARG A 109 0.80 11.64 9.33
N SER A 110 1.33 12.87 9.29
CA SER A 110 1.86 13.50 8.06
C SER A 110 2.99 12.70 7.40
N TYR A 111 3.80 11.99 8.18
CA TYR A 111 4.85 11.13 7.66
C TYR A 111 4.31 10.06 6.68
N HIS A 112 3.15 9.46 6.96
CA HIS A 112 2.56 8.48 6.05
C HIS A 112 2.04 9.13 4.76
N LEU A 113 1.48 10.34 4.84
CA LEU A 113 1.13 11.10 3.64
C LEU A 113 2.36 11.43 2.80
N GLN A 114 3.47 11.83 3.42
CA GLN A 114 4.74 12.08 2.74
C GLN A 114 5.30 10.82 2.06
N ALA A 115 5.24 9.67 2.73
CA ALA A 115 5.68 8.40 2.15
C ALA A 115 4.80 7.97 0.96
N ALA A 116 3.47 8.17 1.04
CA ALA A 116 2.55 7.94 -0.06
C ALA A 116 2.85 8.86 -1.26
N LEU A 117 3.11 10.14 -0.99
CA LEU A 117 3.51 11.13 -1.99
C LEU A 117 4.80 10.75 -2.71
N GLN A 118 5.83 10.37 -1.96
CA GLN A 118 7.11 9.96 -2.52
C GLN A 118 6.94 8.73 -3.43
N ALA A 119 6.17 7.72 -2.97
CA ALA A 119 5.87 6.55 -3.78
C ALA A 119 5.11 6.93 -5.07
N GLY A 120 4.16 7.86 -4.99
CA GLY A 120 3.36 8.30 -6.12
C GLY A 120 4.18 9.07 -7.15
N CYS A 121 5.03 10.00 -6.69
CA CYS A 121 5.95 10.73 -7.56
C CYS A 121 6.91 9.76 -8.25
N THR A 122 7.45 8.78 -7.52
CA THR A 122 8.37 7.78 -8.08
C THR A 122 7.69 6.94 -9.18
N LEU A 123 6.43 6.53 -8.99
CA LEU A 123 5.68 5.84 -10.04
C LEU A 123 5.48 6.72 -11.28
N LEU A 124 5.13 7.99 -11.11
CA LEU A 124 4.95 8.90 -12.23
C LEU A 124 6.27 9.17 -12.97
N GLU A 125 7.37 9.31 -12.24
CA GLU A 125 8.72 9.52 -12.81
C GLU A 125 9.24 8.30 -13.58
N GLN A 126 8.85 7.09 -13.17
CA GLN A 126 9.24 5.84 -13.82
C GLN A 126 8.27 5.40 -14.94
N ALA A 127 7.16 6.11 -15.13
CA ALA A 127 6.20 5.80 -16.17
C ALA A 127 6.76 6.15 -17.55
N GLU A 128 6.57 5.25 -18.51
CA GLU A 128 6.91 5.45 -19.91
C GLU A 128 5.62 5.38 -20.74
N ASP A 129 5.50 6.25 -21.72
CA ASP A 129 4.40 6.18 -22.69
C ASP A 129 4.51 4.88 -23.51
N ILE A 130 3.37 4.21 -23.71
CA ILE A 130 3.26 3.06 -24.61
C ILE A 130 2.51 3.46 -25.88
N GLU A 131 2.78 2.74 -26.97
CA GLU A 131 1.95 2.81 -28.18
C GLU A 131 0.48 2.59 -27.77
N ASP A 132 -0.44 3.40 -28.29
CA ASP A 132 -1.87 3.52 -27.93
C ASP A 132 -2.25 4.46 -26.76
N GLY A 133 -1.34 5.34 -26.32
CA GLY A 133 -1.68 6.43 -25.37
C GLY A 133 -1.82 5.96 -23.92
N GLY A 134 -1.27 4.80 -23.59
CA GLY A 134 -1.17 4.30 -22.22
C GLY A 134 0.14 4.70 -21.55
N MET A 135 0.25 4.35 -20.27
CA MET A 135 1.52 4.35 -19.53
C MET A 135 1.89 2.92 -19.12
N GLY A 136 3.19 2.62 -19.15
CA GLY A 136 3.75 1.36 -18.66
C GLY A 136 5.03 1.58 -17.85
N TRP A 137 5.44 0.54 -17.14
CA TRP A 137 6.64 0.56 -16.31
C TRP A 137 7.56 -0.60 -16.66
N LYS A 138 8.85 -0.34 -16.71
CA LYS A 138 9.88 -1.37 -16.88
C LYS A 138 10.23 -2.01 -15.54
N ILE A 139 10.28 -3.34 -15.52
CA ILE A 139 10.85 -4.08 -14.40
C ILE A 139 12.36 -4.22 -14.63
N SER A 140 13.15 -3.86 -13.62
CA SER A 140 14.60 -4.04 -13.66
C SER A 140 14.97 -5.53 -13.86
N ALA A 141 15.97 -5.76 -14.73
CA ALA A 141 16.46 -7.09 -15.05
C ALA A 141 17.10 -7.73 -13.80
N GLY A 142 16.36 -8.58 -13.11
CA GLY A 142 16.81 -9.22 -11.86
C GLY A 142 15.67 -9.84 -11.07
N TYR A 143 14.45 -9.34 -11.23
CA TYR A 143 13.26 -9.90 -10.59
C TYR A 143 12.51 -10.88 -11.52
N TYR A 144 12.26 -12.10 -11.02
CA TYR A 144 11.44 -13.16 -11.64
C TYR A 144 11.86 -13.68 -13.03
N GLY A 145 13.09 -13.41 -13.49
CA GLY A 145 13.52 -13.81 -14.84
C GLY A 145 12.73 -13.14 -15.97
N ALA A 146 11.99 -12.07 -15.65
CA ALA A 146 11.12 -11.34 -16.58
C ALA A 146 11.76 -9.98 -16.98
N ALA A 147 13.06 -9.98 -17.24
CA ALA A 147 13.77 -8.81 -17.75
C ALA A 147 13.06 -8.31 -19.03
N GLY A 148 12.62 -7.05 -19.02
CA GLY A 148 12.03 -6.40 -20.19
C GLY A 148 10.53 -6.60 -20.39
N ARG A 149 9.78 -7.22 -19.45
CA ARG A 149 8.31 -7.23 -19.54
C ARG A 149 7.73 -5.94 -18.97
N MET A 150 6.96 -5.24 -19.80
CA MET A 150 6.22 -4.04 -19.43
C MET A 150 4.89 -4.46 -18.80
N TYR A 151 4.59 -3.97 -17.60
CA TYR A 151 3.23 -4.12 -17.08
C TYR A 151 2.34 -3.03 -17.69
N ILE A 152 1.36 -3.44 -18.49
CA ILE A 152 0.22 -2.58 -18.85
C ILE A 152 -0.80 -2.78 -17.73
N TRP A 153 -0.91 -1.83 -16.81
CA TRP A 153 -1.97 -1.87 -15.81
C TRP A 153 -3.22 -1.17 -16.37
N GLY A 154 -4.14 -1.97 -16.92
CA GLY A 154 -5.49 -1.52 -17.33
C GLY A 154 -6.40 -1.05 -16.20
N MET A 155 -5.87 -0.85 -14.99
CA MET A 155 -6.58 -0.40 -13.78
C MET A 155 -6.27 1.07 -13.41
N LEU A 156 -5.68 1.85 -14.32
CA LEU A 156 -5.38 3.28 -14.15
C LEU A 156 -6.63 4.18 -14.05
N MET A 157 -7.81 3.70 -14.42
CA MET A 157 -9.07 4.44 -14.24
C MET A 157 -9.40 4.69 -12.75
N GLU A 158 -9.03 3.78 -11.84
CA GLU A 158 -9.32 3.94 -10.40
C GLU A 158 -8.30 4.85 -9.67
N TRP A 159 -7.10 5.03 -10.23
CA TRP A 159 -6.06 5.86 -9.62
C TRP A 159 -6.41 7.34 -9.61
N ARG A 160 -7.04 7.85 -10.68
CA ARG A 160 -7.55 9.23 -10.71
C ARG A 160 -8.58 9.48 -9.59
N ALA A 161 -9.47 8.52 -9.32
CA ALA A 161 -10.48 8.65 -8.27
C ALA A 161 -9.89 8.55 -6.84
N LEU A 162 -8.88 7.70 -6.63
CA LEU A 162 -8.22 7.53 -5.34
C LEU A 162 -7.23 8.65 -5.01
N LEU A 163 -6.54 9.19 -6.03
CA LEU A 163 -5.60 10.28 -5.85
C LEU A 163 -6.26 11.66 -5.95
N MET A 164 -7.36 11.87 -6.67
CA MET A 164 -7.97 13.22 -6.80
C MET A 164 -8.26 13.92 -5.45
N PRO A 165 -8.84 13.25 -4.43
CA PRO A 165 -9.04 13.88 -3.12
C PRO A 165 -7.72 14.24 -2.43
N CYS A 166 -6.70 13.39 -2.58
CA CYS A 166 -5.35 13.67 -2.06
C CYS A 166 -4.66 14.80 -2.84
N LEU A 167 -4.73 14.80 -4.18
CA LEU A 167 -4.12 15.81 -5.07
C LEU A 167 -4.69 17.21 -4.84
N THR A 168 -5.97 17.29 -4.47
CA THR A 168 -6.62 18.55 -4.11
C THR A 168 -6.08 19.09 -2.77
N SER A 169 -5.77 18.21 -1.81
CA SER A 169 -5.08 18.56 -0.56
C SER A 169 -3.59 18.86 -0.77
N ILE A 170 -2.94 18.22 -1.75
CA ILE A 170 -1.53 18.42 -2.11
C ILE A 170 -1.29 19.76 -2.80
N LYS A 171 -2.26 20.28 -3.57
CA LYS A 171 -2.20 21.66 -4.11
C LYS A 171 -2.02 22.72 -3.01
N GLN A 172 -2.48 22.46 -1.78
CA GLN A 172 -2.28 23.38 -0.65
C GLN A 172 -0.90 23.27 0.01
N VAL A 173 -0.15 22.19 -0.21
CA VAL A 173 1.17 21.94 0.43
C VAL A 173 2.35 22.34 -0.47
N GLY A 174 2.08 22.64 -1.75
CA GLY A 174 2.96 23.43 -2.63
C GLY A 174 4.26 22.73 -3.04
N ARG A 175 4.27 22.11 -4.25
CA ARG A 175 5.44 21.94 -5.17
C ARG A 175 5.27 20.91 -6.29
N LEU A 176 4.06 20.50 -6.65
CA LEU A 176 3.87 19.59 -7.79
C LEU A 176 2.97 20.24 -8.84
N ASP A 177 3.56 20.54 -10.00
CA ASP A 177 2.85 21.01 -11.18
C ASP A 177 2.32 19.79 -11.95
N PHE A 178 1.02 19.54 -11.81
CA PHE A 178 0.32 18.44 -12.47
C PHE A 178 -0.28 18.84 -13.82
N SER A 179 0.02 20.03 -14.36
CA SER A 179 -0.53 20.49 -15.66
C SER A 179 -0.31 19.51 -16.81
N LYS A 180 0.76 18.69 -16.74
CA LYS A 180 1.03 17.61 -17.70
C LYS A 180 0.05 16.43 -17.64
N LEU A 181 -0.70 16.25 -16.55
CA LEU A 181 -1.71 15.18 -16.39
C LEU A 181 -3.13 15.61 -16.84
N TYR A 182 -3.31 16.88 -17.22
CA TYR A 182 -4.60 17.49 -17.54
C TYR A 182 -4.79 17.84 -19.01
N ASN A 183 -3.75 17.73 -19.83
CA ASN A 183 -3.83 18.06 -21.26
C ASN A 183 -3.74 16.78 -22.11
N GLU A 184 -4.84 16.03 -22.14
CA GLU A 184 -5.36 15.30 -23.31
C GLU A 184 -6.89 15.34 -23.29
#